data_AF-A0A1V6DBJ2-F1
#
_entry.id   AF-A0A1V6DBJ2-F1
#
_cell.length_a   1.000
_cell.length_b   1.000
_cell.length_c   1.000
_cell.angle_alpha   90.00
_cell.angle_beta   90.00
_cell.angle_gamma   90.00
#
_symmetry.space_group_name_H-M   'P 1'
#
loop_
_entity.id
_entity.type
_entity.pdbx_description
1 polymer ?
#
loop_
_entity_poly.entity_id
_entity_poly.type
_entity_poly.pdbx_seq_one_letter_code
_entity_poly.pdbx_strand_id
1 'polypeptide(L)'
;MNAPTRTSSSANQQIARATGTVMAAFVICNLVGLVRGMVITRAFGTSLEFDSFNAANRIVELLFNLVAGGALGSAFIPMFTGFLAKEDREGAWRLASGVINLVFLILVIISVLAWIFAPQMMSDGLFLLVPESDPVQEALTVQLFRIMLPSVILFGISGLVMSILNAHQNFLIPSLAPALYSLGMIAGTLFLPEAWGIQRLAIGVVLGALLHLLIKIPALWRLPGRAFHAYLGLKNRAVLEVFRLMGPRLLGVAIVQMNFIVNTIIALGQPEGSVSAVVLAFSLMLMPQMAVAQSAAIASLPTFSAQVALGSIDEMRRSLASTLRAIILLSLPASVGLILLRYPLVQLLYQRGEFSARSTEMVAWALLWYAVGLVGHALVEILSRAFYALHDTRTPVTVGVIAMGLNIGLSLGFSAWFAQIGWMPHGGLALANSVATGLESIALVVLIRRKLDGLEGGYVWRGVGVSAAGTALMAAAVLGWRAMVGGGSLVVELFGALGMGVMVYVGLMWVTKVPELRGMARAVMQRIKKSK
;
A
#
# COMPACT_ATOMS: atom_id res chain seq x y z
N MET A 1 22.68 23.83 -27.39
CA MET A 1 23.23 22.73 -26.57
C MET A 1 22.32 21.52 -26.72
N ASN A 2 22.69 20.58 -27.59
CA ASN A 2 21.91 19.36 -27.81
C ASN A 2 22.09 18.43 -26.61
N ALA A 3 21.05 18.28 -25.78
CA ALA A 3 21.03 17.21 -24.79
C ALA A 3 21.12 15.87 -25.54
N PRO A 4 21.99 14.93 -25.13
CA PRO A 4 22.14 13.67 -25.83
C PRO A 4 20.80 12.91 -25.78
N THR A 5 20.26 12.59 -26.97
CA THR A 5 19.10 11.72 -27.14
C THR A 5 19.41 10.38 -26.51
N ARG A 6 18.82 10.12 -25.34
CA ARG A 6 19.00 8.86 -24.63
C ARG A 6 18.26 7.78 -25.39
N THR A 7 18.99 6.88 -26.04
CA THR A 7 18.39 5.71 -26.70
C THR A 7 17.54 4.91 -25.71
N SER A 8 16.43 4.34 -26.19
CA SER A 8 15.45 3.59 -25.37
C SER A 8 16.06 2.49 -24.49
N SER A 9 17.16 1.87 -24.93
CA SER A 9 17.91 0.87 -24.16
C SER A 9 18.51 1.45 -22.86
N SER A 10 18.98 2.70 -22.90
CA SER A 10 19.56 3.37 -21.73
C SER A 10 18.52 3.75 -20.68
N ALA A 11 17.32 4.15 -21.13
CA ALA A 11 16.19 4.51 -20.27
C ALA A 11 15.69 3.29 -19.47
N ASN A 12 15.49 2.16 -20.13
CA ASN A 12 15.05 0.91 -19.48
C ASN A 12 16.06 0.40 -18.44
N GLN A 13 17.37 0.55 -18.69
CA GLN A 13 18.41 0.18 -17.71
C GLN A 13 18.39 1.10 -16.48
N GLN A 14 18.15 2.40 -16.68
CA GLN A 14 18.03 3.35 -15.58
C GLN A 14 16.80 3.04 -14.71
N ILE A 15 15.65 2.78 -15.34
CA ILE A 15 14.43 2.35 -14.64
C ILE A 15 14.75 1.09 -13.82
N ALA A 16 15.27 0.03 -14.44
CA ALA A 16 15.57 -1.22 -13.75
C ALA A 16 16.51 -1.05 -12.53
N ARG A 17 17.54 -0.19 -12.65
CA ARG A 17 18.47 0.09 -11.54
C ARG A 17 17.80 0.85 -10.39
N ALA A 18 16.98 1.84 -10.71
CA ALA A 18 16.22 2.60 -9.72
C ALA A 18 15.19 1.69 -9.01
N THR A 19 14.43 0.91 -9.79
CA THR A 19 13.47 -0.10 -9.31
C THR A 19 14.12 -1.05 -8.31
N GLY A 20 15.29 -1.62 -8.62
CA GLY A 20 15.97 -2.55 -7.73
C GLY A 20 16.39 -1.95 -6.38
N THR A 21 16.68 -0.65 -6.33
CA THR A 21 17.06 0.04 -5.08
C THR A 21 15.84 0.36 -4.23
N VAL A 22 14.75 0.83 -4.86
CA VAL A 22 13.47 1.09 -4.18
C VAL A 22 12.83 -0.21 -3.68
N MET A 23 12.91 -1.28 -4.47
CA MET A 23 12.44 -2.62 -4.10
C MET A 23 13.13 -3.12 -2.81
N ALA A 24 14.45 -2.95 -2.69
CA ALA A 24 15.18 -3.36 -1.47
C ALA A 24 14.69 -2.62 -0.22
N ALA A 25 14.40 -1.32 -0.33
CA ALA A 25 13.85 -0.53 0.77
C ALA A 25 12.44 -1.01 1.17
N PHE A 26 11.56 -1.29 0.19
CA PHE A 26 10.24 -1.85 0.47
C PHE A 26 10.31 -3.20 1.16
N VAL A 27 11.23 -4.08 0.74
CA VAL A 27 11.42 -5.38 1.39
C VAL A 27 11.78 -5.20 2.86
N ILE A 28 12.69 -4.28 3.20
CA ILE A 28 13.07 -4.01 4.60
C ILE A 28 11.87 -3.52 5.42
N CYS A 29 11.12 -2.54 4.91
CA CYS A 29 9.92 -2.04 5.59
C CYS A 29 8.84 -3.13 5.76
N ASN A 30 8.66 -3.97 4.73
CA ASN A 30 7.73 -5.09 4.76
C ASN A 30 8.14 -6.14 5.79
N LEU A 31 9.45 -6.39 5.99
CA LEU A 31 9.92 -7.30 7.03
C LEU A 31 9.56 -6.81 8.43
N VAL A 32 9.69 -5.51 8.71
CA VAL A 32 9.27 -4.95 10.01
C VAL A 32 7.74 -5.06 10.17
N GLY A 33 6.98 -4.73 9.11
CA GLY A 33 5.52 -4.87 9.11
C GLY A 33 5.06 -6.32 9.27
N LEU A 34 5.82 -7.28 8.73
CA LEU A 34 5.60 -8.71 8.88
C LEU A 34 5.84 -9.14 10.33
N VAL A 35 6.97 -8.75 10.94
CA VAL A 35 7.26 -9.00 12.36
C VAL A 35 6.17 -8.41 13.26
N ARG A 36 5.66 -7.23 12.93
CA ARG A 36 4.50 -6.65 13.62
C ARG A 36 3.28 -7.56 13.52
N GLY A 37 2.90 -7.98 12.32
CA GLY A 37 1.79 -8.92 12.13
C GLY A 37 2.00 -10.20 12.93
N MET A 38 3.20 -10.77 12.87
CA MET A 38 3.62 -11.96 13.60
C MET A 38 3.43 -11.89 15.11
N VAL A 39 3.71 -10.72 15.71
CA VAL A 39 3.58 -10.46 17.15
C VAL A 39 2.11 -10.25 17.53
N ILE A 40 1.39 -9.43 16.77
CA ILE A 40 -0.02 -9.12 17.01
C ILE A 40 -0.89 -10.38 16.89
N THR A 41 -0.73 -11.13 15.80
CA THR A 41 -1.54 -12.34 15.58
C THR A 41 -1.23 -13.43 16.60
N ARG A 42 0.01 -13.53 17.09
CA ARG A 42 0.34 -14.45 18.18
C ARG A 42 -0.42 -14.13 19.46
N ALA A 43 -0.63 -12.84 19.74
CA ALA A 43 -1.26 -12.36 20.96
C ALA A 43 -2.79 -12.35 20.91
N PHE A 44 -3.39 -12.15 19.74
CA PHE A 44 -4.84 -11.91 19.61
C PHE A 44 -5.55 -12.81 18.58
N GLY A 45 -4.82 -13.59 17.79
CA GLY A 45 -5.39 -14.50 16.79
C GLY A 45 -6.19 -13.79 15.70
N THR A 46 -7.28 -14.42 15.27
CA THR A 46 -8.36 -13.81 14.47
C THR A 46 -9.63 -13.79 15.32
N SER A 47 -9.59 -12.98 16.39
CA SER A 47 -10.65 -12.89 17.39
C SER A 47 -11.58 -11.70 17.14
N LEU A 48 -12.73 -11.70 17.80
CA LEU A 48 -13.66 -10.58 17.85
C LEU A 48 -13.00 -9.29 18.35
N GLU A 49 -12.10 -9.39 19.35
CA GLU A 49 -11.34 -8.22 19.83
C GLU A 49 -10.42 -7.64 18.76
N PHE A 50 -9.73 -8.49 17.99
CA PHE A 50 -8.84 -8.03 16.93
C PHE A 50 -9.62 -7.50 15.72
N ASP A 51 -10.80 -8.06 15.43
CA ASP A 51 -11.73 -7.51 14.45
C ASP A 51 -12.21 -6.11 14.86
N SER A 52 -12.61 -5.91 16.13
CA SER A 52 -12.97 -4.59 16.68
C SER A 52 -11.81 -3.59 16.60
N PHE A 53 -10.58 -4.03 16.89
CA PHE A 53 -9.39 -3.20 16.72
C PHE A 53 -9.19 -2.78 15.27
N ASN A 54 -9.24 -3.73 14.33
CA ASN A 54 -9.05 -3.44 12.91
C ASN A 54 -10.15 -2.52 12.36
N ALA A 55 -11.38 -2.70 12.81
CA ALA A 55 -12.53 -1.86 12.49
C ALA A 55 -12.36 -0.42 13.00
N ALA A 56 -12.03 -0.24 14.28
CA ALA A 56 -11.74 1.07 14.86
C ALA A 56 -10.54 1.74 14.17
N ASN A 57 -9.47 0.99 13.93
CA ASN A 57 -8.25 1.50 13.31
C ASN A 57 -8.51 1.93 11.85
N ARG A 58 -9.44 1.30 11.13
CA ARG A 58 -9.83 1.74 9.78
C ARG A 58 -10.38 3.16 9.75
N ILE A 59 -11.18 3.55 10.75
CA ILE A 59 -11.72 4.92 10.86
C ILE A 59 -10.59 5.90 11.22
N VAL A 60 -9.70 5.51 12.14
CA VAL A 60 -8.52 6.32 12.51
C VAL A 60 -7.62 6.55 11.29
N GLU A 61 -7.36 5.50 10.52
CA GLU A 61 -6.59 5.56 9.27
C GLU A 61 -7.26 6.44 8.23
N LEU A 62 -8.60 6.42 8.10
CA LEU A 62 -9.30 7.36 7.22
C LEU A 62 -9.03 8.81 7.65
N LEU A 63 -9.19 9.15 8.93
CA LEU A 63 -8.98 10.51 9.42
C LEU A 63 -7.54 10.98 9.18
N PHE A 64 -6.58 10.10 9.45
CA PHE A 64 -5.18 10.34 9.14
C PHE A 64 -4.95 10.54 7.64
N ASN A 65 -5.42 9.63 6.78
CA ASN A 65 -5.17 9.65 5.35
C ASN A 65 -5.82 10.86 4.67
N LEU A 66 -6.99 11.31 5.15
CA LEU A 66 -7.56 12.57 4.68
C LEU A 66 -6.58 13.72 4.91
N VAL A 67 -6.05 13.85 6.12
CA VAL A 67 -5.20 15.00 6.44
C VAL A 67 -3.78 14.87 5.90
N ALA A 68 -3.17 13.70 6.00
CA ALA A 68 -1.75 13.48 5.71
C ALA A 68 -1.47 12.60 4.49
N GLY A 69 -2.48 11.93 3.91
CA GLY A 69 -2.36 11.00 2.76
C GLY A 69 -2.09 11.68 1.42
N GLY A 70 -1.41 12.83 1.43
CA GLY A 70 -0.93 13.54 0.25
C GLY A 70 -1.70 14.81 -0.10
N ALA A 71 -2.94 15.00 0.38
CA ALA A 71 -3.69 16.23 0.16
C ALA A 71 -2.96 17.46 0.73
N LEU A 72 -2.52 17.37 1.97
CA LEU A 72 -1.74 18.41 2.63
C LEU A 72 -0.37 18.61 2.00
N GLY A 73 0.41 17.53 1.82
CA GLY A 73 1.76 17.62 1.25
C GLY A 73 1.77 18.21 -0.17
N SER A 74 0.83 17.80 -1.03
CA SER A 74 0.73 18.33 -2.40
C SER A 74 0.38 19.81 -2.45
N ALA A 75 -0.32 20.37 -1.46
CA ALA A 75 -0.71 21.78 -1.42
C ALA A 75 0.36 22.63 -0.73
N PHE A 76 0.91 22.08 0.36
CA PHE A 76 1.91 22.72 1.20
C PHE A 76 3.27 22.82 0.53
N ILE A 77 3.79 21.72 -0.05
CA ILE A 77 5.16 21.65 -0.57
C ILE A 77 5.42 22.74 -1.62
N PRO A 78 4.60 22.91 -2.68
CA PRO A 78 4.86 23.93 -3.71
C PRO A 78 4.91 25.35 -3.14
N MET A 79 3.99 25.69 -2.24
CA MET A 79 3.96 26.99 -1.56
C MET A 79 5.22 27.21 -0.73
N PHE A 80 5.57 26.23 0.12
CA PHE A 80 6.74 26.31 0.97
C PHE A 80 8.04 26.39 0.16
N THR A 81 8.20 25.58 -0.89
CA THR A 81 9.36 25.66 -1.80
C THR A 81 9.42 26.98 -2.56
N GLY A 82 8.27 27.58 -2.89
CA GLY A 82 8.21 28.89 -3.55
C GLY A 82 8.77 30.02 -2.69
N PHE A 83 8.57 29.97 -1.38
CA PHE A 83 9.23 30.88 -0.43
C PHE A 83 10.73 30.62 -0.35
N LEU A 84 11.15 29.35 -0.22
CA LEU A 84 12.57 28.99 -0.19
C LEU A 84 13.33 29.39 -1.46
N ALA A 85 12.72 29.25 -2.63
CA ALA A 85 13.31 29.63 -3.92
C ALA A 85 13.49 31.14 -4.08
N LYS A 86 12.70 31.94 -3.36
CA LYS A 86 12.84 33.41 -3.27
C LYS A 86 13.77 33.85 -2.14
N GLU A 87 14.46 32.90 -1.51
CA GLU A 87 15.30 33.10 -0.33
C GLU A 87 14.55 33.66 0.90
N ASP A 88 13.22 33.71 0.88
CA ASP A 88 12.36 34.16 1.98
C ASP A 88 12.14 33.03 2.99
N ARG A 89 13.19 32.72 3.76
CA ARG A 89 13.15 31.67 4.78
C ARG A 89 12.19 31.99 5.91
N GLU A 90 12.11 33.25 6.33
CA GLU A 90 11.21 33.66 7.41
C GLU A 90 9.75 33.49 6.99
N GLY A 91 9.38 33.90 5.78
CA GLY A 91 8.07 33.68 5.19
C GLY A 91 7.72 32.19 5.06
N ALA A 92 8.68 31.37 4.62
CA ALA A 92 8.51 29.90 4.57
C ALA A 92 8.17 29.33 5.96
N TRP A 93 8.92 29.72 6.98
CA TRP A 93 8.73 29.23 8.35
C TRP A 93 7.50 29.80 9.04
N ARG A 94 7.08 31.03 8.71
CA ARG A 94 5.78 31.58 9.10
C ARG A 94 4.65 30.75 8.48
N LEU A 95 4.68 30.50 7.16
CA LEU A 95 3.73 29.60 6.48
C LEU A 95 3.67 28.23 7.15
N ALA A 96 4.82 27.58 7.37
CA ALA A 96 4.90 26.28 8.04
C ALA A 96 4.28 26.31 9.44
N SER A 97 4.61 27.32 10.25
CA SER A 97 4.10 27.44 11.61
C SER A 97 2.58 27.67 11.63
N GLY A 98 2.08 28.54 10.76
CA GLY A 98 0.65 28.81 10.63
C GLY A 98 -0.14 27.58 10.20
N VAL A 99 0.36 26.83 9.21
CA VAL A 99 -0.26 25.57 8.76
C VAL A 99 -0.20 24.50 9.85
N ILE A 100 0.94 24.31 10.52
CA ILE A 100 1.08 23.35 11.63
C ILE A 100 0.09 23.65 12.75
N ASN A 101 0.03 24.90 13.21
CA ASN A 101 -0.85 25.27 14.32
C ASN A 101 -2.32 25.14 13.95
N LEU A 102 -2.70 25.52 12.73
CA LEU A 102 -4.08 25.42 12.28
C LEU A 102 -4.51 23.97 12.04
N VAL A 103 -3.66 23.15 11.41
CA VAL A 103 -3.91 21.71 11.26
C VAL A 103 -3.96 21.03 12.61
N PHE A 104 -3.07 21.36 13.55
CA PHE A 104 -3.12 20.84 14.92
C PHE A 104 -4.45 21.18 15.59
N LEU A 105 -4.87 22.45 15.55
CA LEU A 105 -6.14 22.88 16.13
C LEU A 105 -7.34 22.17 15.50
N ILE A 106 -7.38 22.08 14.16
CA ILE A 106 -8.44 21.38 13.42
C ILE A 106 -8.47 19.90 13.81
N LEU A 107 -7.32 19.23 13.88
CA LEU A 107 -7.24 17.82 14.25
C LEU A 107 -7.63 17.57 15.69
N VAL A 108 -7.28 18.47 16.61
CA VAL A 108 -7.75 18.42 18.01
C VAL A 108 -9.27 18.54 18.04
N ILE A 109 -9.86 19.51 17.34
CA ILE A 109 -11.31 19.68 17.27
C ILE A 109 -11.98 18.44 16.67
N ILE A 110 -11.50 17.95 15.52
CA ILE A 110 -12.03 16.74 14.88
C ILE A 110 -11.90 15.53 15.82
N SER A 111 -10.76 15.37 16.50
CA SER A 111 -10.55 14.24 17.41
C SER A 111 -11.44 14.33 18.65
N VAL A 112 -11.67 15.52 19.21
CA VAL A 112 -12.58 15.71 20.34
C VAL A 112 -14.03 15.44 19.91
N LEU A 113 -14.45 15.96 18.76
CA LEU A 113 -15.79 15.68 18.22
C LEU A 113 -15.96 14.19 17.94
N ALA A 114 -14.98 13.55 17.30
CA ALA A 114 -14.99 12.11 17.05
C ALA A 114 -14.99 11.30 18.36
N TRP A 115 -14.33 11.77 19.42
CA TRP A 115 -14.34 11.09 20.72
C TRP A 115 -15.71 11.16 21.40
N ILE A 116 -16.37 12.33 21.34
CA ILE A 116 -17.71 12.56 21.87
C ILE A 116 -18.73 11.72 21.09
N PHE A 117 -18.71 11.83 19.76
CA PHE A 117 -19.62 11.12 18.86
C PHE A 117 -19.17 9.70 18.53
N ALA A 118 -18.16 9.16 19.22
CA ALA A 118 -17.64 7.81 18.97
C ALA A 118 -18.75 6.75 19.02
N PRO A 119 -19.69 6.73 19.99
CA PRO A 119 -20.79 5.78 20.00
C PRO A 119 -21.63 5.85 18.72
N GLN A 120 -22.08 7.05 18.32
CA GLN A 120 -22.90 7.26 17.13
C GLN A 120 -22.15 6.92 15.83
N MET A 121 -20.86 7.24 15.76
CA MET A 121 -20.03 6.89 14.60
C MET A 121 -19.90 5.38 14.42
N MET A 122 -19.86 4.63 15.53
CA MET A 122 -19.84 3.16 15.48
C MET A 122 -21.24 2.61 15.22
N SER A 123 -22.25 2.94 16.04
CA SER A 123 -23.62 2.42 15.93
C SER A 123 -24.26 2.74 14.57
N ASP A 124 -24.28 4.02 14.21
CA ASP A 124 -25.04 4.55 13.08
C ASP A 124 -24.20 4.68 11.81
N GLY A 125 -22.88 4.46 11.92
CA GLY A 125 -21.95 4.51 10.80
C GLY A 125 -21.41 3.13 10.44
N LEU A 126 -20.60 2.56 11.32
CA LEU A 126 -19.85 1.33 11.04
C LEU A 126 -20.70 0.06 11.21
N PHE A 127 -21.58 0.04 12.20
CA PHE A 127 -22.44 -1.11 12.53
C PHE A 127 -23.86 -1.00 11.96
N LEU A 128 -24.24 0.15 11.37
CA LEU A 128 -25.60 0.37 10.83
C LEU A 128 -26.05 -0.71 9.84
N LEU A 129 -25.13 -1.20 9.01
CA LEU A 129 -25.39 -2.23 7.99
C LEU A 129 -24.88 -3.61 8.40
N VAL A 130 -24.47 -3.78 9.66
CA VAL A 130 -24.06 -5.06 10.25
C VAL A 130 -25.31 -5.74 10.80
N PRO A 131 -25.78 -6.85 10.19
CA PRO A 131 -26.93 -7.57 10.70
C PRO A 131 -26.63 -8.11 12.11
N GLU A 132 -27.58 -7.94 13.05
CA GLU A 132 -27.47 -8.47 14.42
C GLU A 132 -26.16 -8.09 15.13
N SER A 133 -25.75 -6.81 15.04
CA SER A 133 -24.52 -6.33 15.65
C SER A 133 -24.42 -6.68 17.13
N ASP A 134 -23.30 -7.30 17.53
CA ASP A 134 -23.02 -7.61 18.93
C ASP A 134 -22.74 -6.32 19.72
N PRO A 135 -23.58 -5.95 20.72
CA PRO A 135 -23.37 -4.74 21.52
C PRO A 135 -22.03 -4.72 22.25
N VAL A 136 -21.47 -5.89 22.59
CA VAL A 136 -20.16 -6.00 23.24
C VAL A 136 -19.04 -5.65 22.26
N GLN A 137 -19.12 -6.17 21.04
CA GLN A 137 -18.18 -5.85 19.97
C GLN A 137 -18.19 -4.37 19.62
N GLU A 138 -19.37 -3.78 19.52
CA GLU A 138 -19.56 -2.36 19.24
C GLU A 138 -18.95 -1.49 20.36
N ALA A 139 -19.28 -1.78 21.62
CA ALA A 139 -18.74 -1.05 22.77
C ALA A 139 -17.20 -1.12 22.86
N LEU A 140 -16.63 -2.29 22.58
CA LEU A 140 -15.17 -2.46 22.49
C LEU A 140 -14.59 -1.63 21.34
N THR A 141 -15.22 -1.63 20.17
CA THR A 141 -14.80 -0.84 19.01
C THR A 141 -14.80 0.66 19.33
N VAL A 142 -15.85 1.16 20.01
CA VAL A 142 -15.92 2.55 20.50
C VAL A 142 -14.75 2.86 21.44
N GLN A 143 -14.46 1.98 22.40
CA GLN A 143 -13.37 2.16 23.34
C GLN A 143 -12.01 2.22 22.63
N LEU A 144 -11.73 1.27 21.73
CA LEU A 144 -10.48 1.21 20.98
C LEU A 144 -10.30 2.43 20.08
N PHE A 145 -11.37 2.86 19.41
CA PHE A 145 -11.37 4.09 18.61
C PHE A 145 -10.96 5.29 19.44
N ARG A 146 -11.58 5.47 20.61
CA ARG A 146 -11.25 6.58 21.54
C ARG A 146 -9.79 6.56 21.98
N ILE A 147 -9.23 5.38 22.28
CA ILE A 147 -7.81 5.23 22.66
C ILE A 147 -6.89 5.64 21.50
N MET A 148 -7.25 5.30 20.26
CA MET A 148 -6.41 5.55 19.08
C MET A 148 -6.52 6.96 18.51
N LEU A 149 -7.57 7.74 18.81
CA LEU A 149 -7.77 9.09 18.27
C LEU A 149 -6.58 10.07 18.42
N PRO A 150 -5.80 10.07 19.53
CA PRO A 150 -4.59 10.89 19.62
C PRO A 150 -3.57 10.65 18.50
N SER A 151 -3.55 9.44 17.91
CA SER A 151 -2.69 9.12 16.78
C SER A 151 -3.01 9.97 15.54
N VAL A 152 -4.27 10.37 15.33
CA VAL A 152 -4.69 11.24 14.20
C VAL A 152 -3.96 12.58 14.26
N ILE A 153 -3.88 13.18 15.46
CA ILE A 153 -3.18 14.44 15.70
C ILE A 153 -1.68 14.25 15.46
N LEU A 154 -1.07 13.23 16.07
CA LEU A 154 0.37 12.93 15.94
C LEU A 154 0.76 12.71 14.48
N PHE A 155 -0.03 11.94 13.75
CA PHE A 155 0.23 11.67 12.35
C PHE A 155 0.01 12.88 11.45
N GLY A 156 -1.00 13.70 11.71
CA GLY A 156 -1.22 14.94 10.96
C GLY A 156 -0.03 15.89 11.06
N ILE A 157 0.49 16.09 12.27
CA ILE A 157 1.74 16.86 12.48
C ILE A 157 2.92 16.17 11.78
N SER A 158 3.03 14.84 11.92
CA SER A 158 4.11 14.07 11.30
C SER A 158 4.11 14.14 9.77
N GLY A 159 2.93 14.23 9.14
CA GLY A 159 2.77 14.46 7.70
C GLY A 159 3.26 15.85 7.27
N LEU A 160 3.04 16.88 8.08
CA LEU A 160 3.58 18.22 7.84
C LEU A 160 5.10 18.27 7.99
N VAL A 161 5.64 17.68 9.05
CA VAL A 161 7.10 17.59 9.25
C VAL A 161 7.74 16.84 8.08
N MET A 162 7.12 15.75 7.63
CA MET A 162 7.55 15.03 6.42
C MET A 162 7.52 15.92 5.18
N SER A 163 6.49 16.75 5.01
CA SER A 163 6.40 17.67 3.87
C SER A 163 7.49 18.74 3.88
N ILE A 164 7.83 19.27 5.06
CA ILE A 164 8.94 20.24 5.24
C ILE A 164 10.28 19.58 4.91
N LEU A 165 10.53 18.36 5.38
CA LEU A 165 11.76 17.62 5.11
C LEU A 165 11.89 17.26 3.63
N ASN A 166 10.80 16.81 3.00
CA ASN A 166 10.76 16.51 1.56
C ASN A 166 11.02 17.77 0.72
N ALA A 167 10.50 18.94 1.11
CA ALA A 167 10.79 20.20 0.44
C ALA A 167 12.29 20.56 0.48
N HIS A 168 12.99 20.15 1.54
CA HIS A 168 14.45 20.25 1.68
C HIS A 168 15.21 19.04 1.12
N GLN A 169 14.57 18.19 0.31
CA GLN A 169 15.17 17.01 -0.30
C GLN A 169 15.70 15.96 0.70
N ASN A 170 15.21 15.96 1.94
CA ASN A 170 15.52 14.93 2.94
C ASN A 170 14.44 13.83 2.92
N PHE A 171 14.66 12.81 2.10
CA PHE A 171 13.69 11.73 1.89
C PHE A 171 13.91 10.50 2.78
N LEU A 172 15.15 10.24 3.20
CA LEU A 172 15.51 9.01 3.91
C LEU A 172 14.81 8.90 5.27
N ILE A 173 14.92 9.94 6.09
CA ILE A 173 14.33 9.93 7.44
C ILE A 173 12.81 9.79 7.38
N PRO A 174 12.08 10.56 6.54
CA PRO A 174 10.64 10.34 6.38
C PRO A 174 10.26 8.94 5.89
N SER A 175 11.06 8.32 5.02
CA SER A 175 10.77 6.98 4.49
C SER A 175 10.88 5.86 5.52
N LEU A 176 11.65 6.05 6.59
CA LEU A 176 11.79 5.07 7.67
C LEU A 176 10.65 5.13 8.69
N ALA A 177 9.93 6.25 8.78
CA ALA A 177 8.92 6.47 9.81
C ALA A 177 7.82 5.38 9.88
N PRO A 178 7.32 4.78 8.77
CA PRO A 178 6.36 3.67 8.83
C PRO A 178 6.87 2.43 9.57
N ALA A 179 8.18 2.16 9.55
CA ALA A 179 8.78 1.09 10.34
C ALA A 179 8.68 1.38 11.85
N LEU A 180 8.83 2.66 12.24
CA LEU A 180 8.73 3.09 13.64
C LEU A 180 7.29 3.00 14.15
N TYR A 181 6.30 3.23 13.28
CA TYR A 181 4.90 2.95 13.59
C TYR A 181 4.69 1.46 13.89
N SER A 182 5.27 0.59 13.07
CA SER A 182 5.23 -0.86 13.29
C SER A 182 5.91 -1.28 14.59
N LEU A 183 7.04 -0.67 14.93
CA LEU A 183 7.76 -0.92 16.18
C LEU A 183 6.97 -0.46 17.41
N GLY A 184 6.21 0.65 17.33
CA GLY A 184 5.33 1.07 18.43
C GLY A 184 4.21 0.07 18.72
N MET A 185 3.58 -0.48 17.68
CA MET A 185 2.58 -1.55 17.85
C MET A 185 3.20 -2.85 18.42
N ILE A 186 4.40 -3.22 17.96
CA ILE A 186 5.15 -4.35 18.53
C ILE A 186 5.43 -4.09 20.02
N ALA A 187 5.94 -2.91 20.36
CA ALA A 187 6.26 -2.54 21.74
C ALA A 187 5.02 -2.53 22.64
N GLY A 188 3.91 -1.95 22.17
CA GLY A 188 2.64 -1.97 22.91
C GLY A 188 2.10 -3.38 23.13
N THR A 189 2.32 -4.29 22.18
CA THR A 189 1.88 -5.70 22.32
C THR A 189 2.78 -6.49 23.26
N LEU A 190 4.11 -6.29 23.22
CA LEU A 190 5.07 -7.09 23.98
C LEU A 190 5.34 -6.59 25.40
N PHE A 191 5.39 -5.27 25.60
CA PHE A 191 5.89 -4.68 26.85
C PHE A 191 4.80 -4.15 27.78
N LEU A 192 3.59 -3.88 27.28
CA LEU A 192 2.47 -3.49 28.13
C LEU A 192 1.80 -4.73 28.74
N PRO A 193 1.17 -4.60 29.93
CA PRO A 193 0.59 -5.74 30.65
C PRO A 193 -0.43 -6.53 29.83
N GLU A 194 -0.34 -7.86 29.86
CA GLU A 194 -1.32 -8.76 29.21
C GLU A 194 -2.75 -8.56 29.72
N ALA A 195 -2.90 -8.20 31.01
CA ALA A 195 -4.19 -7.91 31.63
C ALA A 195 -4.96 -6.74 30.99
N TRP A 196 -4.31 -5.91 30.17
CA TRP A 196 -4.97 -4.82 29.43
C TRP A 196 -5.61 -5.31 28.12
N GLY A 197 -5.46 -6.60 27.77
CA GLY A 197 -6.08 -7.20 26.59
C GLY A 197 -5.70 -6.46 25.30
N ILE A 198 -6.65 -6.33 24.37
CA ILE A 198 -6.46 -5.64 23.09
C ILE A 198 -6.13 -4.14 23.22
N GLN A 199 -6.44 -3.49 24.35
CA GLN A 199 -6.17 -2.07 24.56
C GLN A 199 -4.67 -1.75 24.49
N ARG A 200 -3.80 -2.70 24.85
CA ARG A 200 -2.34 -2.53 24.76
C ARG A 200 -1.87 -2.33 23.32
N LEU A 201 -2.54 -2.95 22.35
CA LEU A 201 -2.28 -2.74 20.93
C LEU A 201 -2.74 -1.35 20.48
N ALA A 202 -3.91 -0.89 20.94
CA ALA A 202 -4.40 0.46 20.69
C ALA A 202 -3.48 1.55 21.26
N ILE A 203 -2.91 1.34 22.46
CA ILE A 203 -1.87 2.21 23.01
C ILE A 203 -0.59 2.11 22.17
N GLY A 204 -0.24 0.92 21.70
CA GLY A 204 0.86 0.69 20.75
C GLY A 204 0.71 1.48 19.44
N VAL A 205 -0.51 1.68 18.94
CA VAL A 205 -0.80 2.56 17.79
C VAL A 205 -0.42 4.01 18.11
N VAL A 206 -0.84 4.52 19.27
CA VAL A 206 -0.50 5.89 19.71
C VAL A 206 1.01 6.06 19.89
N LEU A 207 1.67 5.08 20.54
CA LEU A 207 3.12 5.05 20.69
C LEU A 207 3.82 5.01 19.32
N GLY A 208 3.34 4.19 18.39
CA GLY A 208 3.87 4.11 17.04
C GLY A 208 3.74 5.43 16.29
N ALA A 209 2.59 6.10 16.39
CA ALA A 209 2.36 7.41 15.77
C ALA A 209 3.30 8.48 16.36
N LEU A 210 3.56 8.40 17.67
CA LEU A 210 4.54 9.24 18.35
C LEU A 210 5.95 8.98 17.81
N LEU A 211 6.40 7.72 17.75
CA LEU A 211 7.72 7.36 17.20
C LEU A 211 7.86 7.76 15.73
N HIS A 212 6.77 7.63 14.95
CA HIS A 212 6.69 8.08 13.55
C HIS A 212 6.91 9.60 13.40
N LEU A 213 6.50 10.41 14.38
CA LEU A 213 6.84 11.84 14.46
C LEU A 213 8.27 12.06 14.96
N LEU A 214 8.64 11.45 16.09
CA LEU A 214 9.89 11.71 16.81
C LEU A 214 11.13 11.44 15.96
N ILE A 215 11.14 10.40 15.13
CA ILE A 215 12.28 10.11 14.25
C ILE A 215 12.63 11.26 13.30
N LYS A 216 11.64 12.10 12.94
CA LYS A 216 11.82 13.23 12.02
C LYS A 216 12.30 14.51 12.72
N ILE A 217 12.11 14.62 14.04
CA ILE A 217 12.41 15.84 14.81
C ILE A 217 13.90 16.23 14.78
N PRO A 218 14.87 15.31 14.96
CA PRO A 218 16.29 15.67 14.85
C PRO A 218 16.66 16.22 13.47
N ALA A 219 16.08 15.67 12.41
CA ALA A 219 16.30 16.16 11.05
C ALA A 219 15.71 17.56 10.84
N LEU A 220 14.51 17.79 11.39
CA LEU A 220 13.84 19.09 11.36
C LEU A 220 14.67 20.16 12.09
N TRP A 221 15.30 19.81 13.21
CA TRP A 221 16.12 20.73 14.00
C TRP A 221 17.43 21.12 13.33
N ARG A 222 17.94 20.29 12.40
CA ARG A 222 19.15 20.58 11.62
C ARG A 222 18.90 21.44 10.38
N LEU A 223 17.65 21.82 10.10
CA LEU A 223 17.35 22.65 8.93
C LEU A 223 17.81 24.10 9.11
N PRO A 224 18.33 24.74 8.04
CA PRO A 224 18.82 26.11 8.10
C PRO A 224 17.67 27.12 8.24
N GLY A 225 17.91 28.17 9.03
CA GLY A 225 16.95 29.28 9.20
C GLY A 225 15.63 28.86 9.86
N ARG A 226 15.61 27.74 10.60
CA ARG A 226 14.43 27.24 11.30
C ARG A 226 13.89 28.27 12.28
N ALA A 227 12.62 28.63 12.12
CA ALA A 227 11.88 29.44 13.06
C ALA A 227 10.48 28.86 13.27
N PHE A 228 10.05 28.70 14.53
CA PHE A 228 8.68 28.34 14.84
C PHE A 228 7.96 29.55 15.44
N HIS A 229 6.79 29.87 14.90
CA HIS A 229 6.00 31.02 15.33
C HIS A 229 4.66 30.53 15.91
N ALA A 230 4.38 30.85 17.16
CA ALA A 230 3.12 30.49 17.82
C ALA A 230 1.96 31.39 17.37
N TYR A 231 1.46 31.17 16.14
CA TYR A 231 0.29 31.88 15.61
C TYR A 231 -0.55 30.99 14.69
N LEU A 232 -1.85 31.25 14.59
CA LEU A 232 -2.82 30.36 13.89
C LEU A 232 -2.91 30.57 12.37
N GLY A 233 -2.20 31.53 11.77
CA GLY A 233 -2.21 31.70 10.32
C GLY A 233 -3.53 32.17 9.69
N LEU A 234 -4.60 32.41 10.46
CA LEU A 234 -5.96 32.70 9.95
C LEU A 234 -6.05 33.92 9.01
N LYS A 235 -5.16 34.90 9.17
CA LYS A 235 -5.09 36.11 8.31
C LYS A 235 -4.00 36.02 7.23
N ASN A 236 -3.20 34.96 7.24
CA ASN A 236 -2.08 34.80 6.31
C ASN A 236 -2.60 34.19 5.00
N ARG A 237 -2.52 34.97 3.91
CA ARG A 237 -2.99 34.56 2.58
C ARG A 237 -2.35 33.26 2.10
N ALA A 238 -1.06 33.03 2.36
CA ALA A 238 -0.39 31.81 1.95
C ALA A 238 -0.87 30.58 2.73
N VAL A 239 -1.21 30.74 4.02
CA VAL A 239 -1.80 29.67 4.83
C VAL A 239 -3.19 29.33 4.27
N LEU A 240 -4.05 30.33 4.09
CA LEU A 240 -5.40 30.13 3.53
C LEU A 240 -5.36 29.51 2.14
N GLU A 241 -4.38 29.87 1.31
CA GLU A 241 -4.17 29.29 0.00
C GLU A 241 -3.88 27.79 0.07
N VAL A 242 -3.06 27.34 1.03
CA VAL A 242 -2.82 25.90 1.26
C VAL A 242 -4.14 25.19 1.55
N PHE A 243 -4.97 25.71 2.46
CA PHE A 243 -6.27 25.09 2.79
C PHE A 243 -7.26 25.11 1.62
N ARG A 244 -7.29 26.19 0.83
CA ARG A 244 -8.09 26.28 -0.40
C ARG A 244 -7.73 25.19 -1.41
N LEU A 245 -6.43 24.95 -1.59
CA LEU A 245 -5.91 23.91 -2.49
C LEU A 245 -6.11 22.49 -1.93
N MET A 246 -6.14 22.34 -0.61
CA MET A 246 -6.40 21.05 0.04
C MET A 246 -7.84 20.57 -0.11
N GLY A 247 -8.83 21.46 0.01
CA GLY A 247 -10.25 21.09 0.05
C GLY A 247 -10.69 20.11 -1.05
N PRO A 248 -10.49 20.43 -2.35
CA PRO A 248 -10.82 19.52 -3.45
C PRO A 248 -10.05 18.19 -3.43
N ARG A 249 -8.83 18.16 -2.88
CA ARG A 249 -7.99 16.96 -2.79
C ARG A 249 -8.46 16.02 -1.68
N LEU A 250 -8.97 16.57 -0.58
CA LEU A 250 -9.58 15.80 0.49
C LEU A 250 -10.76 14.97 -0.01
N LEU A 251 -11.59 15.54 -0.89
CA LEU A 251 -12.72 14.81 -1.51
C LEU A 251 -12.24 13.60 -2.31
N GLY A 252 -11.17 13.76 -3.10
CA GLY A 252 -10.59 12.64 -3.85
C GLY A 252 -10.08 11.52 -2.93
N VAL A 253 -9.39 11.88 -1.84
CA VAL A 253 -8.93 10.89 -0.85
C VAL A 253 -10.11 10.24 -0.12
N ALA A 254 -11.13 11.01 0.26
CA ALA A 254 -12.32 10.50 0.94
C ALA A 254 -13.01 9.40 0.14
N ILE A 255 -13.22 9.63 -1.16
CA ILE A 255 -13.83 8.65 -2.06
C ILE A 255 -13.07 7.32 -1.99
N VAL A 256 -11.73 7.36 -2.11
CA VAL A 256 -10.86 6.17 -2.01
C VAL A 256 -11.00 5.45 -0.68
N GLN A 257 -10.98 6.19 0.44
CA GLN A 257 -11.08 5.60 1.78
C GLN A 257 -12.47 4.99 2.06
N MET A 258 -13.54 5.50 1.45
CA MET A 258 -14.88 4.95 1.63
C MET A 258 -15.00 3.50 1.16
N ASN A 259 -14.29 3.10 0.09
CA ASN A 259 -14.31 1.70 -0.37
C ASN A 259 -13.80 0.74 0.72
N PHE A 260 -12.72 1.13 1.40
CA PHE A 260 -12.14 0.35 2.49
C PHE A 260 -13.04 0.28 3.72
N ILE A 261 -13.77 1.35 4.04
CA ILE A 261 -14.76 1.33 5.12
C ILE A 261 -15.90 0.39 4.78
N VAL A 262 -16.49 0.50 3.59
CA VAL A 262 -17.62 -0.36 3.19
C VAL A 262 -17.24 -1.84 3.24
N ASN A 263 -16.06 -2.22 2.78
CA ASN A 263 -15.59 -3.61 2.90
C ASN A 263 -15.41 -4.05 4.37
N THR A 264 -15.07 -3.13 5.26
CA THR A 264 -14.96 -3.42 6.71
C THR A 264 -16.34 -3.63 7.33
N ILE A 265 -17.32 -2.79 6.96
CA ILE A 265 -18.71 -2.94 7.38
C ILE A 265 -19.26 -4.31 6.95
N ILE A 266 -19.06 -4.69 5.69
CA ILE A 266 -19.53 -6.00 5.21
C ILE A 266 -18.83 -7.15 5.95
N ALA A 267 -17.52 -7.03 6.21
CA ALA A 267 -16.76 -8.05 6.95
C ALA A 267 -17.13 -8.14 8.44
N LEU A 268 -17.61 -7.06 9.07
CA LEU A 268 -18.11 -7.07 10.45
C LEU A 268 -19.41 -7.88 10.58
N GLY A 269 -20.25 -7.89 9.54
CA GLY A 269 -21.46 -8.73 9.47
C GLY A 269 -21.20 -10.18 9.10
N GLN A 270 -19.96 -10.64 9.15
CA GLN A 270 -19.55 -12.01 8.81
C GLN A 270 -18.98 -12.73 10.04
N PRO A 271 -18.77 -14.06 10.00
CA PRO A 271 -18.29 -14.81 11.15
C PRO A 271 -16.99 -14.24 11.75
N GLU A 272 -16.83 -14.40 13.07
CA GLU A 272 -15.65 -13.95 13.82
C GLU A 272 -14.32 -14.28 13.11
N GLY A 273 -13.46 -13.26 13.02
CA GLY A 273 -12.15 -13.33 12.38
C GLY A 273 -12.16 -12.87 10.92
N SER A 274 -13.33 -12.56 10.34
CA SER A 274 -13.45 -12.17 8.93
C SER A 274 -12.73 -10.85 8.62
N VAL A 275 -12.84 -9.85 9.49
CA VAL A 275 -12.17 -8.55 9.30
C VAL A 275 -10.65 -8.75 9.34
N SER A 276 -10.15 -9.42 10.37
CA SER A 276 -8.72 -9.72 10.53
C SER A 276 -8.20 -10.58 9.38
N ALA A 277 -8.97 -11.56 8.92
CA ALA A 277 -8.56 -12.45 7.84
C ALA A 277 -8.35 -11.70 6.51
N VAL A 278 -9.29 -10.83 6.16
CA VAL A 278 -9.23 -9.99 4.97
C VAL A 278 -8.06 -9.01 5.05
N VAL A 279 -7.84 -8.37 6.21
CA VAL A 279 -6.72 -7.43 6.44
C VAL A 279 -5.36 -8.13 6.29
N LEU A 280 -5.18 -9.29 6.93
CA LEU A 280 -3.93 -10.05 6.88
C LEU A 280 -3.66 -10.59 5.46
N ALA A 281 -4.67 -11.16 4.81
CA ALA A 281 -4.56 -11.69 3.46
C ALA A 281 -4.22 -10.60 2.43
N PHE A 282 -4.89 -9.44 2.50
CA PHE A 282 -4.60 -8.31 1.63
C PHE A 282 -3.17 -7.79 1.85
N SER A 283 -2.71 -7.73 3.11
CA SER A 283 -1.34 -7.32 3.45
C SER A 283 -0.30 -8.27 2.84
N LEU A 284 -0.54 -9.59 2.88
CA LEU A 284 0.35 -10.58 2.25
C LEU A 284 0.39 -10.44 0.73
N MET A 285 -0.75 -10.17 0.08
CA MET A 285 -0.81 -9.90 -1.36
C MET A 285 -0.07 -8.61 -1.74
N LEU A 286 -0.14 -7.57 -0.91
CA LEU A 286 0.54 -6.31 -1.17
C LEU A 286 2.07 -6.43 -1.13
N MET A 287 2.65 -7.35 -0.37
CA MET A 287 4.11 -7.47 -0.27
C MET A 287 4.81 -7.63 -1.64
N PRO A 288 4.44 -8.61 -2.49
CA PRO A 288 5.00 -8.71 -3.84
C PRO A 288 4.53 -7.57 -4.75
N GLN A 289 3.30 -7.06 -4.60
CA GLN A 289 2.80 -5.94 -5.39
C GLN A 289 3.67 -4.68 -5.20
N MET A 290 3.99 -4.34 -3.96
CA MET A 290 4.79 -3.15 -3.60
C MET A 290 6.24 -3.32 -4.07
N ALA A 291 6.80 -4.52 -3.88
CA ALA A 291 8.15 -4.84 -4.32
C ALA A 291 8.30 -4.77 -5.85
N VAL A 292 7.33 -5.24 -6.62
CA VAL A 292 7.40 -5.32 -8.08
C VAL A 292 6.83 -4.07 -8.76
N ALA A 293 5.57 -3.74 -8.50
CA ALA A 293 4.84 -2.75 -9.26
C ALA A 293 5.09 -1.33 -8.77
N GLN A 294 5.03 -1.10 -7.45
CA GLN A 294 5.21 0.24 -6.91
C GLN A 294 6.65 0.74 -7.09
N SER A 295 7.64 -0.13 -6.89
CA SER A 295 9.04 0.20 -7.18
C SER A 295 9.28 0.52 -8.67
N ALA A 296 8.62 -0.21 -9.59
CA ALA A 296 8.68 0.05 -11.01
C ALA A 296 7.97 1.36 -11.39
N ALA A 297 6.82 1.66 -10.79
CA ALA A 297 6.08 2.90 -11.01
C ALA A 297 6.89 4.14 -10.64
N ILE A 298 7.49 4.13 -9.44
CA ILE A 298 8.31 5.24 -8.94
C ILE A 298 9.51 5.48 -9.86
N ALA A 299 10.16 4.41 -10.32
CA ALA A 299 11.31 4.52 -11.22
C ALA A 299 10.93 4.94 -12.66
N SER A 300 9.74 4.56 -13.12
CA SER A 300 9.32 4.79 -14.52
C SER A 300 8.77 6.19 -14.75
N LEU A 301 8.08 6.79 -13.77
CA LEU A 301 7.40 8.08 -13.94
C LEU A 301 8.31 9.21 -14.46
N PRO A 302 9.52 9.47 -13.91
CA PRO A 302 10.39 10.54 -14.43
C PRO A 302 10.80 10.30 -15.89
N THR A 303 11.03 9.03 -16.26
CA THR A 303 11.40 8.65 -17.62
C THR A 303 10.25 8.89 -18.58
N PHE A 304 9.04 8.47 -18.20
CA PHE A 304 7.82 8.70 -18.97
C PHE A 304 7.56 10.20 -19.18
N SER A 305 7.64 11.00 -18.11
CA SER A 305 7.44 12.44 -18.19
C SER A 305 8.47 13.12 -19.08
N ALA A 306 9.75 12.70 -19.02
CA ALA A 306 10.79 13.25 -19.89
C ALA A 306 10.54 12.92 -21.37
N GLN A 307 10.16 11.68 -21.69
CA GLN A 307 9.85 11.26 -23.06
C GLN A 307 8.64 12.01 -23.63
N VAL A 308 7.59 12.19 -22.82
CA VAL A 308 6.41 12.99 -23.22
C VAL A 308 6.79 14.46 -23.43
N ALA A 309 7.57 15.06 -22.52
CA ALA A 309 7.99 16.46 -22.64
C ALA A 309 8.88 16.71 -23.87
N LEU A 310 9.64 15.70 -24.31
CA LEU A 310 10.45 15.73 -25.53
C LEU A 310 9.66 15.38 -26.80
N GLY A 311 8.33 15.18 -26.71
CA GLY A 311 7.49 14.76 -27.85
C GLY A 311 7.79 13.35 -28.36
N SER A 312 8.57 12.56 -27.62
CA SER A 312 9.05 11.23 -28.02
C SER A 312 8.06 10.13 -27.62
N ILE A 313 6.82 10.22 -28.12
CA ILE A 313 5.71 9.32 -27.75
C ILE A 313 6.01 7.86 -28.09
N ASP A 314 6.74 7.58 -29.16
CA ASP A 314 7.17 6.22 -29.52
C ASP A 314 8.11 5.60 -28.48
N GLU A 315 9.01 6.40 -27.91
CA GLU A 315 9.90 5.95 -26.85
C GLU A 315 9.13 5.70 -25.56
N MET A 316 8.18 6.58 -25.24
CA MET A 316 7.25 6.39 -24.12
C MET A 316 6.46 5.08 -24.27
N ARG A 317 5.88 4.84 -25.44
CA ARG A 317 5.14 3.61 -25.76
C ARG A 317 5.99 2.35 -25.60
N ARG A 318 7.21 2.35 -26.12
CA ARG A 318 8.15 1.22 -25.97
C ARG A 318 8.60 1.01 -24.52
N SER A 319 8.84 2.09 -23.79
CA SER A 319 9.23 2.04 -22.37
C SER A 319 8.08 1.49 -21.52
N LEU A 320 6.85 1.96 -21.76
CA LEU A 320 5.64 1.45 -21.10
C LEU A 320 5.43 -0.03 -21.41
N ALA A 321 5.51 -0.44 -22.68
CA ALA A 321 5.38 -1.86 -23.05
C ALA A 321 6.45 -2.75 -22.38
N SER A 322 7.69 -2.26 -22.30
CA SER A 322 8.78 -2.95 -21.58
C SER A 322 8.49 -3.07 -20.08
N THR A 323 8.01 -2.00 -19.44
CA THR A 323 7.67 -2.02 -18.01
C THR A 323 6.49 -2.92 -17.72
N LEU A 324 5.41 -2.86 -18.52
CA LEU A 324 4.25 -3.74 -18.38
C LEU A 324 4.64 -5.22 -18.52
N ARG A 325 5.47 -5.54 -19.53
CA ARG A 325 5.99 -6.88 -19.72
C ARG A 325 6.82 -7.35 -18.53
N ALA A 326 7.73 -6.52 -18.02
CA ALA A 326 8.54 -6.86 -16.85
C ALA A 326 7.67 -7.13 -15.61
N ILE A 327 6.60 -6.35 -15.41
CA ILE A 327 5.69 -6.56 -14.29
C ILE A 327 4.92 -7.86 -14.43
N ILE A 328 4.37 -8.18 -15.60
CA ILE A 328 3.66 -9.45 -15.82
C ILE A 328 4.59 -10.65 -15.62
N LEU A 329 5.87 -10.53 -16.02
CA LEU A 329 6.90 -11.55 -15.78
C LEU A 329 7.21 -11.77 -14.29
N LEU A 330 6.87 -10.84 -13.41
CA LEU A 330 7.17 -10.95 -11.98
C LEU A 330 5.90 -11.18 -11.14
N SER A 331 4.79 -10.53 -11.48
CA SER A 331 3.54 -10.61 -10.72
C SER A 331 2.76 -11.89 -10.98
N LEU A 332 2.83 -12.46 -12.19
CA LEU A 332 2.14 -13.72 -12.52
C LEU A 332 2.70 -14.92 -11.73
N PRO A 333 4.02 -15.20 -11.70
CA PRO A 333 4.56 -16.27 -10.87
C PRO A 333 4.38 -15.98 -9.37
N ALA A 334 4.46 -14.72 -8.93
CA ALA A 334 4.19 -14.38 -7.53
C ALA A 334 2.73 -14.67 -7.13
N SER A 335 1.77 -14.37 -8.02
CA SER A 335 0.34 -14.67 -7.82
C SER A 335 0.11 -16.16 -7.64
N VAL A 336 0.61 -16.97 -8.57
CA VAL A 336 0.47 -18.43 -8.51
C VAL A 336 1.24 -19.02 -7.32
N GLY A 337 2.42 -18.49 -7.00
CA GLY A 337 3.18 -18.90 -5.82
C GLY A 337 2.40 -18.66 -4.52
N LEU A 338 1.79 -17.47 -4.36
CA LEU A 338 0.91 -17.17 -3.23
C LEU A 338 -0.30 -18.12 -3.18
N ILE A 339 -0.93 -18.39 -4.32
CA ILE A 339 -2.07 -19.33 -4.41
C ILE A 339 -1.65 -20.73 -3.94
N LEU A 340 -0.54 -21.27 -4.45
CA LEU A 340 -0.10 -22.63 -4.17
C LEU A 340 0.45 -22.80 -2.76
N LEU A 341 1.09 -21.76 -2.21
CA LEU A 341 1.77 -21.79 -0.91
C LEU A 341 1.00 -21.06 0.20
N ARG A 342 -0.25 -20.62 -0.04
CA ARG A 342 -1.05 -19.84 0.92
C ARG A 342 -1.11 -20.46 2.32
N TYR A 343 -1.40 -21.76 2.44
CA TYR A 343 -1.48 -22.45 3.73
C TYR A 343 -0.13 -22.50 4.45
N PRO A 344 0.94 -23.09 3.87
CA PRO A 344 2.22 -23.17 4.57
C PRO A 344 2.82 -21.80 4.85
N LEU A 345 2.58 -20.81 3.98
CA LEU A 345 2.98 -19.43 4.21
C LEU A 345 2.28 -18.83 5.43
N VAL A 346 0.94 -18.84 5.45
CA VAL A 346 0.16 -18.30 6.57
C VAL A 346 0.48 -19.04 7.87
N GLN A 347 0.60 -20.37 7.80
CA GLN A 347 0.95 -21.20 8.95
C GLN A 347 2.31 -20.82 9.54
N LEU A 348 3.35 -20.73 8.70
CA LEU A 348 4.69 -20.38 9.16
C LEU A 348 4.73 -18.95 9.74
N LEU A 349 4.05 -18.03 9.07
CA LEU A 349 4.06 -16.63 9.44
C LEU A 349 3.23 -16.36 10.68
N TYR A 350 2.05 -16.96 10.84
CA TYR A 350 1.09 -16.50 11.84
C TYR A 350 0.63 -17.58 12.83
N GLN A 351 0.61 -18.87 12.47
CA GLN A 351 0.02 -19.93 13.30
C GLN A 351 0.86 -20.29 14.53
N ARG A 352 0.63 -19.54 15.60
CA ARG A 352 1.23 -19.69 16.93
C ARG A 352 0.47 -18.84 17.95
N GLY A 353 0.50 -19.23 19.22
CA GLY A 353 -0.28 -18.55 20.26
C GLY A 353 -1.77 -18.61 19.94
N GLU A 354 -2.46 -17.48 20.05
CA GLU A 354 -3.91 -17.36 19.79
C GLU A 354 -4.30 -17.52 18.31
N PHE A 355 -3.34 -17.52 17.38
CA PHE A 355 -3.63 -17.74 15.97
C PHE A 355 -3.77 -19.24 15.66
N SER A 356 -5.02 -19.70 15.61
CA SER A 356 -5.40 -21.10 15.44
C SER A 356 -5.27 -21.62 14.00
N ALA A 357 -5.47 -22.93 13.82
CA ALA A 357 -5.59 -23.52 12.48
C ALA A 357 -6.79 -22.96 11.68
N ARG A 358 -7.90 -22.64 12.36
CA ARG A 358 -9.05 -21.96 11.75
C ARG A 358 -8.65 -20.56 11.26
N SER A 359 -7.86 -19.83 12.05
CA SER A 359 -7.30 -18.53 11.63
C SER A 359 -6.47 -18.67 10.35
N THR A 360 -5.62 -19.72 10.26
CA THR A 360 -4.85 -20.03 9.05
C THR A 360 -5.77 -20.29 7.86
N GLU A 361 -6.82 -21.08 8.04
CA GLU A 361 -7.79 -21.36 6.97
C GLU A 361 -8.48 -20.09 6.47
N MET A 362 -8.95 -19.24 7.39
CA MET A 362 -9.62 -17.99 7.03
C MET A 362 -8.71 -17.04 6.26
N VAL A 363 -7.46 -16.84 6.70
CA VAL A 363 -6.50 -15.98 5.99
C VAL A 363 -6.09 -16.60 4.67
N ALA A 364 -5.82 -17.91 4.62
CA ALA A 364 -5.44 -18.60 3.39
C ALA A 364 -6.58 -18.55 2.36
N TRP A 365 -7.83 -18.65 2.79
CA TRP A 365 -9.01 -18.54 1.94
C TRP A 365 -9.13 -17.15 1.30
N ALA A 366 -9.01 -16.08 2.09
CA ALA A 366 -8.99 -14.72 1.55
C ALA A 366 -7.77 -14.48 0.64
N LEU A 367 -6.61 -15.01 1.01
CA LEU A 367 -5.37 -14.84 0.24
C LEU A 367 -5.46 -15.49 -1.15
N LEU A 368 -6.14 -16.64 -1.27
CA LEU A 368 -6.42 -17.27 -2.56
C LEU A 368 -7.05 -16.27 -3.54
N TRP A 369 -8.15 -15.64 -3.10
CA TRP A 369 -8.93 -14.74 -3.93
C TRP A 369 -8.24 -13.40 -4.18
N TYR A 370 -7.53 -12.85 -3.18
CA TYR A 370 -6.70 -11.66 -3.37
C TYR A 370 -5.53 -11.92 -4.33
N ALA A 371 -4.86 -13.06 -4.22
CA ALA A 371 -3.70 -13.37 -5.05
C ALA A 371 -4.06 -13.42 -6.55
N VAL A 372 -5.28 -13.81 -6.92
CA VAL A 372 -5.78 -13.73 -8.31
C VAL A 372 -5.73 -12.30 -8.86
N GLY A 373 -6.03 -11.30 -8.02
CA GLY A 373 -6.02 -9.89 -8.38
C GLY A 373 -4.63 -9.26 -8.46
N LEU A 374 -3.58 -9.93 -7.99
CA LEU A 374 -2.23 -9.36 -7.87
C LEU A 374 -1.72 -8.76 -9.19
N VAL A 375 -1.95 -9.44 -10.32
CA VAL A 375 -1.53 -8.95 -11.64
C VAL A 375 -2.28 -7.66 -12.01
N GLY A 376 -3.59 -7.61 -11.76
CA GLY A 376 -4.42 -6.41 -11.99
C GLY A 376 -3.94 -5.23 -11.15
N HIS A 377 -3.74 -5.44 -9.84
CA HIS A 377 -3.18 -4.44 -8.91
C HIS A 377 -1.82 -3.91 -9.38
N ALA A 378 -0.96 -4.80 -9.88
CA ALA A 378 0.35 -4.43 -10.38
C ALA A 378 0.28 -3.60 -11.68
N LEU A 379 -0.67 -3.91 -12.58
CA LEU A 379 -0.86 -3.19 -13.83
C LEU A 379 -1.45 -1.79 -13.62
N VAL A 380 -2.49 -1.67 -12.78
CA VAL A 380 -3.13 -0.38 -12.45
C VAL A 380 -2.09 0.63 -11.96
N GLU A 381 -1.14 0.18 -11.14
CA GLU A 381 -0.10 1.04 -10.58
C GLU A 381 0.73 1.71 -11.68
N ILE A 382 1.26 0.98 -12.66
CA ILE A 382 2.00 1.56 -13.79
C ILE A 382 1.13 2.38 -14.71
N LEU A 383 -0.03 1.84 -15.08
CA LEU A 383 -0.92 2.47 -16.07
C LEU A 383 -1.33 3.85 -15.61
N SER A 384 -1.66 4.00 -14.33
CA SER A 384 -1.98 5.30 -13.72
C SER A 384 -0.82 6.29 -13.86
N ARG A 385 0.45 5.86 -13.67
CA ARG A 385 1.62 6.75 -13.81
C ARG A 385 1.89 7.12 -15.26
N ALA A 386 1.60 6.24 -16.21
CA ALA A 386 1.67 6.56 -17.63
C ALA A 386 0.64 7.66 -18.01
N PHE A 387 -0.59 7.54 -17.52
CA PHE A 387 -1.62 8.58 -17.69
C PHE A 387 -1.20 9.92 -17.06
N TYR A 388 -0.61 9.89 -15.86
CA TYR A 388 -0.09 11.10 -15.21
C TYR A 388 1.05 11.76 -16.00
N ALA A 389 1.96 10.96 -16.56
CA ALA A 389 3.02 11.46 -17.43
C ALA A 389 2.47 12.13 -18.71
N LEU A 390 1.30 11.70 -19.18
CA LEU A 390 0.55 12.29 -20.31
C LEU A 390 -0.36 13.46 -19.88
N HIS A 391 -0.18 14.00 -18.67
CA HIS A 391 -1.00 15.08 -18.10
C HIS A 391 -2.51 14.78 -18.02
N ASP A 392 -2.88 13.50 -17.95
CA ASP A 392 -4.27 13.06 -17.86
C ASP A 392 -4.51 12.32 -16.57
N THR A 393 -4.90 13.08 -15.56
CA THR A 393 -5.24 12.55 -14.25
C THR A 393 -6.71 12.16 -14.14
N ARG A 394 -7.56 12.61 -15.07
CA ARG A 394 -9.00 12.40 -15.01
C ARG A 394 -9.36 10.96 -15.37
N THR A 395 -8.81 10.43 -16.46
CA THR A 395 -9.10 9.07 -16.90
C THR A 395 -8.83 8.01 -15.82
N PRO A 396 -7.63 7.91 -15.22
CA PRO A 396 -7.38 6.90 -14.18
C PRO A 396 -8.25 7.09 -12.93
N VAL A 397 -8.53 8.32 -12.52
CA VAL A 397 -9.41 8.59 -11.37
C VAL A 397 -10.85 8.15 -11.67
N THR A 398 -11.40 8.50 -12.83
CA THR A 398 -12.76 8.11 -13.20
C THR A 398 -12.91 6.59 -13.29
N VAL A 399 -11.95 5.92 -13.92
CA VAL A 399 -11.96 4.44 -14.01
C VAL A 399 -11.83 3.80 -12.62
N GLY A 400 -10.97 4.34 -11.75
CA GLY A 400 -10.83 3.88 -10.37
C GLY A 400 -12.12 4.05 -9.55
N VAL A 401 -12.80 5.19 -9.66
CA VAL A 401 -14.10 5.41 -8.98
C VAL A 401 -15.15 4.42 -9.45
N ILE A 402 -15.23 4.16 -10.75
CA ILE A 402 -16.14 3.15 -11.31
C ILE A 402 -15.79 1.75 -10.79
N ALA A 403 -14.51 1.39 -10.79
CA ALA A 403 -14.04 0.11 -10.28
C ALA A 403 -14.32 -0.05 -8.79
N MET A 404 -14.21 1.01 -7.99
CA MET A 404 -14.55 0.98 -6.57
C MET A 404 -16.06 0.82 -6.34
N GLY A 405 -16.90 1.48 -7.13
CA GLY A 405 -18.35 1.26 -7.09
C GLY A 405 -18.71 -0.17 -7.46
N LEU A 406 -18.06 -0.71 -8.50
CA LEU A 406 -18.18 -2.11 -8.89
C LEU A 406 -17.71 -3.06 -7.78
N ASN A 407 -16.59 -2.76 -7.13
CA ASN A 407 -16.08 -3.55 -6.00
C ASN A 407 -17.12 -3.64 -4.88
N ILE A 408 -17.75 -2.52 -4.50
CA ILE A 408 -18.80 -2.52 -3.47
C ILE A 408 -19.98 -3.41 -3.88
N GLY A 409 -20.48 -3.26 -5.12
CA GLY A 409 -21.58 -4.07 -5.62
C GLY A 409 -21.25 -5.57 -5.68
N LEU A 410 -20.05 -5.91 -6.18
CA LEU A 410 -19.56 -7.28 -6.22
C LEU A 410 -19.29 -7.84 -4.83
N SER A 411 -18.84 -7.03 -3.88
CA SER A 411 -18.60 -7.45 -2.49
C SER A 411 -19.89 -7.92 -1.83
N LEU A 412 -21.00 -7.18 -2.01
CA LEU A 412 -22.32 -7.60 -1.53
C LEU A 412 -22.79 -8.88 -2.23
N GLY A 413 -22.69 -8.92 -3.57
CA GLY A 413 -23.14 -10.07 -4.37
C GLY A 413 -22.36 -11.36 -4.10
N PHE A 414 -21.02 -11.32 -4.14
CA PHE A 414 -20.17 -12.49 -3.91
C PHE A 414 -20.18 -12.94 -2.46
N SER A 415 -20.26 -12.04 -1.48
CA SER A 415 -20.38 -12.44 -0.07
C SER A 415 -21.69 -13.20 0.18
N ALA A 416 -22.81 -12.68 -0.35
CA ALA A 416 -24.11 -13.35 -0.25
C ALA A 416 -24.10 -14.70 -0.98
N TRP A 417 -23.53 -14.74 -2.19
CA TRP A 417 -23.42 -15.98 -2.98
C TRP A 417 -22.58 -17.04 -2.27
N PHE A 418 -21.41 -16.66 -1.72
CA PHE A 418 -20.55 -17.58 -0.97
C PHE A 418 -21.26 -18.13 0.26
N ALA A 419 -22.00 -17.29 0.99
CA ALA A 419 -22.80 -17.74 2.13
C ALA A 419 -23.85 -18.79 1.72
N GLN A 420 -24.56 -18.57 0.59
CA GLN A 420 -25.60 -19.49 0.10
C GLN A 420 -25.06 -20.86 -0.28
N ILE A 421 -23.84 -20.95 -0.82
CA ILE A 421 -23.20 -22.22 -1.20
C ILE A 421 -22.40 -22.86 -0.06
N GLY A 422 -22.46 -22.30 1.15
CA GLY A 422 -21.74 -22.81 2.33
C GLY A 422 -20.24 -22.49 2.36
N TRP A 423 -19.77 -21.54 1.56
CA TRP A 423 -18.38 -21.07 1.57
C TRP A 423 -18.22 -19.91 2.56
N MET A 424 -16.98 -19.68 3.01
CA MET A 424 -16.69 -18.57 3.92
C MET A 424 -16.89 -17.22 3.19
N PRO A 425 -17.85 -16.36 3.63
CA PRO A 425 -18.28 -15.17 2.87
C PRO A 425 -17.18 -14.13 2.63
N HIS A 426 -16.21 -14.02 3.53
CA HIS A 426 -15.11 -13.05 3.43
C HIS A 426 -14.20 -13.30 2.21
N GLY A 427 -14.19 -14.52 1.68
CA GLY A 427 -13.57 -14.80 0.38
C GLY A 427 -14.24 -14.07 -0.79
N GLY A 428 -15.54 -13.81 -0.69
CA GLY A 428 -16.30 -13.04 -1.68
C GLY A 428 -15.85 -11.58 -1.76
N LEU A 429 -15.50 -10.97 -0.63
CA LEU A 429 -14.91 -9.62 -0.57
C LEU A 429 -13.55 -9.56 -1.28
N ALA A 430 -12.71 -10.57 -1.03
CA ALA A 430 -11.40 -10.67 -1.68
C ALA A 430 -11.53 -10.90 -3.19
N LEU A 431 -12.49 -11.72 -3.63
CA LEU A 431 -12.79 -11.96 -5.04
C LEU A 431 -13.34 -10.69 -5.72
N ALA A 432 -14.26 -9.98 -5.06
CA ALA A 432 -14.85 -8.73 -5.57
C ALA A 432 -13.77 -7.69 -5.86
N ASN A 433 -12.84 -7.51 -4.93
CA ASN A 433 -11.69 -6.63 -5.12
C ASN A 433 -10.82 -7.06 -6.30
N SER A 434 -10.49 -8.35 -6.39
CA SER A 434 -9.66 -8.88 -7.49
C SER A 434 -10.32 -8.72 -8.86
N VAL A 435 -11.63 -8.96 -8.96
CA VAL A 435 -12.40 -8.79 -10.21
C VAL A 435 -12.50 -7.32 -10.58
N ALA A 436 -12.87 -6.45 -9.63
CA ALA A 436 -12.99 -5.02 -9.86
C ALA A 436 -11.66 -4.41 -10.33
N THR A 437 -10.54 -4.70 -9.64
CA THR A 437 -9.22 -4.22 -10.06
C THR A 437 -8.74 -4.89 -11.36
N GLY A 438 -9.11 -6.14 -11.61
CA GLY A 438 -8.85 -6.80 -12.90
C GLY A 438 -9.52 -6.04 -14.06
N LEU A 439 -10.79 -5.70 -13.91
CA LEU A 439 -11.55 -4.92 -14.90
C LEU A 439 -11.01 -3.49 -15.03
N GLU A 440 -10.64 -2.85 -13.92
CA GLU A 440 -9.95 -1.56 -13.91
C GLU A 440 -8.68 -1.60 -14.75
N SER A 441 -7.84 -2.62 -14.54
CA SER A 441 -6.59 -2.80 -15.27
C SER A 441 -6.83 -2.97 -16.77
N ILE A 442 -7.83 -3.76 -17.16
CA ILE A 442 -8.20 -3.98 -18.56
C ILE A 442 -8.67 -2.67 -19.19
N ALA A 443 -9.55 -1.92 -18.50
CA ALA A 443 -10.03 -0.62 -18.97
C ALA A 443 -8.87 0.35 -19.20
N LEU A 444 -7.93 0.46 -18.26
CA LEU A 444 -6.76 1.33 -18.39
C LEU A 444 -5.83 0.90 -19.52
N VAL A 445 -5.61 -0.41 -19.75
CA VAL A 445 -4.83 -0.92 -20.89
C VAL A 445 -5.50 -0.53 -22.22
N VAL A 446 -6.82 -0.69 -22.33
CA VAL A 446 -7.56 -0.34 -23.55
C VAL A 446 -7.48 1.16 -23.83
N LEU A 447 -7.68 1.99 -22.80
CA LEU A 447 -7.68 3.44 -22.93
C LEU A 447 -6.28 3.98 -23.26
N ILE A 448 -5.23 3.51 -22.58
CA ILE A 448 -3.86 3.99 -22.86
C ILE A 448 -3.38 3.52 -24.24
N ARG A 449 -3.81 2.33 -24.70
CA ARG A 449 -3.51 1.84 -26.05
C ARG A 449 -4.08 2.75 -27.12
N ARG A 450 -5.32 3.23 -26.93
CA ARG A 450 -5.93 4.21 -27.84
C ARG A 450 -5.21 5.55 -27.81
N LYS A 451 -4.70 5.95 -26.65
CA LYS A 451 -4.03 7.24 -26.46
C LYS A 451 -2.61 7.30 -27.01
N LEU A 452 -1.90 6.17 -27.06
CA LEU A 452 -0.53 6.05 -27.56
C LEU A 452 -0.47 5.44 -28.98
N ASP A 453 -1.61 5.27 -29.66
CA ASP A 453 -1.71 4.59 -30.95
C ASP A 453 -1.03 3.21 -30.96
N GLY A 454 -1.20 2.44 -29.87
CA GLY A 454 -0.63 1.12 -29.68
C GLY A 454 0.16 0.95 -28.38
N LEU A 455 0.55 -0.30 -28.10
CA LEU A 455 1.33 -0.71 -26.91
C LEU A 455 2.30 -1.86 -27.24
N GLU A 456 2.81 -1.91 -28.47
CA GLU A 456 3.71 -2.99 -28.89
C GLU A 456 3.11 -4.39 -28.60
N GLY A 457 1.85 -4.61 -28.98
CA GLY A 457 1.04 -5.74 -28.49
C GLY A 457 1.72 -7.10 -28.66
N GLY A 458 2.39 -7.35 -29.79
CA GLY A 458 3.14 -8.59 -30.00
C GLY A 458 4.28 -8.80 -28.99
N TYR A 459 4.97 -7.74 -28.58
CA TYR A 459 6.03 -7.77 -27.56
C TYR A 459 5.46 -8.13 -26.18
N VAL A 460 4.36 -7.47 -25.79
CA VAL A 460 3.71 -7.69 -24.49
C VAL A 460 3.08 -9.09 -24.42
N TRP A 461 2.32 -9.50 -25.44
CA TRP A 461 1.66 -10.81 -25.48
C TRP A 461 2.65 -11.97 -25.52
N ARG A 462 3.79 -11.84 -26.23
CA ARG A 462 4.87 -12.83 -26.16
C ARG A 462 5.43 -12.93 -24.74
N GLY A 463 5.55 -11.81 -24.04
CA GLY A 463 5.91 -11.78 -22.62
C GLY A 463 4.90 -12.51 -21.73
N VAL A 464 3.60 -12.29 -21.96
CA VAL A 464 2.52 -13.02 -21.26
C VAL A 464 2.63 -14.52 -21.50
N GLY A 465 2.80 -14.95 -22.76
CA GLY A 465 2.92 -16.38 -23.10
C GLY A 465 4.14 -17.04 -22.46
N VAL A 466 5.30 -16.39 -22.49
CA VAL A 466 6.52 -16.88 -21.83
C VAL A 466 6.34 -16.92 -20.31
N SER A 467 5.74 -15.88 -19.72
CA SER A 467 5.45 -15.84 -18.28
C SER A 467 4.49 -16.95 -17.86
N ALA A 468 3.43 -17.18 -18.64
CA ALA A 468 2.44 -18.22 -18.38
C ALA A 468 3.07 -19.63 -18.46
N ALA A 469 3.86 -19.91 -19.51
CA ALA A 469 4.59 -21.17 -19.64
C ALA A 469 5.57 -21.39 -18.47
N GLY A 470 6.34 -20.35 -18.12
CA GLY A 470 7.26 -20.40 -16.97
C GLY A 470 6.54 -20.58 -15.65
N THR A 471 5.39 -19.94 -15.47
CA THR A 471 4.57 -20.05 -14.27
C THR A 471 3.93 -21.43 -14.16
N ALA A 472 3.49 -22.03 -15.27
CA ALA A 472 2.99 -23.40 -15.30
C ALA A 472 4.08 -24.41 -14.93
N LEU A 473 5.29 -24.25 -15.48
CA LEU A 473 6.44 -25.10 -15.15
C LEU A 473 6.85 -24.95 -13.68
N MET A 474 6.89 -23.70 -13.18
CA MET A 474 7.13 -23.38 -11.78
C MET A 474 6.06 -24.02 -10.87
N ALA A 475 4.79 -23.91 -11.24
CA ALA A 475 3.68 -24.50 -10.50
C ALA A 475 3.80 -26.02 -10.42
N ALA A 476 4.14 -26.68 -11.53
CA ALA A 476 4.39 -28.12 -11.56
C ALA A 476 5.55 -28.52 -10.65
N ALA A 477 6.66 -27.76 -10.67
CA ALA A 477 7.81 -28.00 -9.79
C ALA A 477 7.47 -27.80 -8.30
N VAL A 478 6.71 -26.76 -7.98
CA VAL A 478 6.24 -26.48 -6.61
C VAL A 478 5.31 -27.61 -6.14
N LEU A 479 4.35 -28.02 -6.96
CA LEU A 479 3.44 -29.13 -6.63
C LEU A 479 4.20 -30.46 -6.47
N GLY A 480 5.18 -30.72 -7.35
CA GLY A 480 6.07 -31.88 -7.24
C GLY A 480 6.86 -31.88 -5.93
N TRP A 481 7.44 -30.74 -5.53
CA TRP A 481 8.11 -30.59 -4.23
C TRP A 481 7.18 -30.94 -3.07
N ARG A 482 5.98 -30.36 -3.08
CA ARG A 482 4.99 -30.54 -2.03
C ARG A 482 4.49 -31.98 -1.96
N ALA A 483 4.41 -32.68 -3.10
CA ALA A 483 4.09 -34.10 -3.11
C ALA A 483 5.20 -34.97 -2.49
N MET A 484 6.47 -34.57 -2.63
CA MET A 484 7.62 -35.31 -2.08
C MET A 484 7.88 -35.03 -0.59
N VAL A 485 7.68 -33.78 -0.15
CA VAL A 485 8.06 -33.31 1.20
C VAL A 485 6.82 -33.05 2.08
N GLY A 486 5.62 -33.10 1.50
CA GLY A 486 4.36 -32.82 2.18
C GLY A 486 4.17 -33.70 3.41
N GLY A 487 3.80 -33.09 4.53
CA GLY A 487 3.71 -33.74 5.84
C GLY A 487 5.04 -33.77 6.63
N GLY A 488 6.14 -33.31 6.04
CA GLY A 488 7.42 -33.08 6.72
C GLY A 488 7.52 -31.73 7.42
N SER A 489 8.75 -31.22 7.56
CA SER A 489 8.98 -29.89 8.15
C SER A 489 8.42 -28.78 7.28
N LEU A 490 7.52 -27.97 7.85
CA LEU A 490 6.91 -26.80 7.21
C LEU A 490 7.94 -25.85 6.58
N VAL A 491 9.09 -25.68 7.26
CA VAL A 491 10.19 -24.83 6.78
C VAL A 491 10.78 -25.40 5.49
N VAL A 492 10.99 -26.73 5.44
CA VAL A 492 11.55 -27.40 4.25
C VAL A 492 10.53 -27.41 3.10
N GLU A 493 9.25 -27.63 3.41
CA GLU A 493 8.17 -27.53 2.42
C GLU A 493 8.14 -26.14 1.79
N LEU A 494 8.06 -25.08 2.60
CA LEU A 494 7.90 -23.72 2.09
C LEU A 494 9.17 -23.20 1.41
N PHE A 495 10.32 -23.22 2.08
CA PHE A 495 11.56 -22.67 1.51
C PHE A 495 12.08 -23.50 0.35
N GLY A 496 11.89 -24.83 0.39
CA GLY A 496 12.21 -25.69 -0.74
C GLY A 496 11.30 -25.42 -1.94
N ALA A 497 9.99 -25.25 -1.74
CA ALA A 497 9.07 -24.88 -2.81
C ALA A 497 9.39 -23.50 -3.39
N LEU A 498 9.67 -22.50 -2.55
CA LEU A 498 10.08 -21.17 -3.01
C LEU A 498 11.40 -21.24 -3.80
N GLY A 499 12.41 -21.94 -3.28
CA GLY A 499 13.71 -22.11 -3.92
C GLY A 499 13.59 -22.80 -5.28
N MET A 500 12.89 -23.94 -5.34
CA MET A 500 12.66 -24.66 -6.59
C MET A 500 11.82 -23.86 -7.58
N GLY A 501 10.75 -23.22 -7.12
CA GLY A 501 9.91 -22.38 -7.97
C GLY A 501 10.70 -21.25 -8.62
N VAL A 502 11.46 -20.50 -7.82
CA VAL A 502 12.33 -19.41 -8.32
C VAL A 502 13.38 -19.96 -9.28
N MET A 503 14.05 -21.07 -8.94
CA MET A 503 15.08 -21.67 -9.78
C MET A 503 14.53 -22.12 -11.14
N VAL A 504 13.38 -22.80 -11.17
CA VAL A 504 12.73 -23.27 -12.40
C VAL A 504 12.25 -22.11 -13.24
N TYR A 505 11.59 -21.12 -12.62
CA TYR A 505 11.10 -19.94 -13.33
C TYR A 505 12.25 -19.13 -13.94
N VAL A 506 13.26 -18.77 -13.13
CA VAL A 506 14.41 -17.98 -13.58
C VAL A 506 15.25 -18.77 -14.60
N GLY A 507 15.40 -20.08 -14.42
CA GLY A 507 16.08 -20.96 -15.37
C GLY A 507 15.41 -20.92 -16.75
N LEU A 508 14.09 -21.06 -16.82
CA LEU A 508 13.36 -20.95 -18.09
C LEU A 508 13.49 -19.55 -18.70
N MET A 509 13.38 -18.49 -17.91
CA MET A 509 13.54 -17.11 -18.38
C MET A 509 14.96 -16.86 -18.93
N TRP A 510 15.97 -17.51 -18.36
CA TRP A 510 17.35 -17.46 -18.85
C TRP A 510 17.52 -18.17 -20.19
N VAL A 511 16.97 -19.39 -20.32
CA VAL A 511 17.02 -20.21 -21.54
C VAL A 511 16.26 -19.54 -22.68
N THR A 512 15.07 -18.98 -22.40
CA THR A 512 14.26 -18.24 -23.38
C THR A 512 14.81 -16.85 -23.71
N LYS A 513 15.96 -16.48 -23.12
CA LYS A 513 16.71 -15.25 -23.38
C LYS A 513 15.88 -13.97 -23.17
N VAL A 514 15.02 -13.97 -22.16
CA VAL A 514 14.14 -12.82 -21.88
C VAL A 514 15.00 -11.55 -21.65
N PRO A 515 14.80 -10.48 -22.45
CA PRO A 515 15.62 -9.27 -22.42
C PRO A 515 15.67 -8.62 -21.04
N GLU A 516 14.55 -8.60 -20.33
CA GLU A 516 14.35 -7.97 -19.03
C GLU A 516 15.24 -8.61 -17.95
N LEU A 517 15.23 -9.95 -17.86
CA LEU A 517 16.06 -10.69 -16.90
C LEU A 517 17.56 -10.45 -17.16
N ARG A 518 17.97 -10.46 -18.43
CA ARG A 518 19.36 -10.16 -18.82
C ARG A 518 19.76 -8.71 -18.54
N GLY A 519 18.82 -7.78 -18.61
CA GLY A 519 19.01 -6.38 -18.23
C GLY A 519 19.25 -6.25 -16.73
N MET A 520 18.42 -6.91 -15.92
CA MET A 520 18.57 -6.94 -14.46
C MET A 520 19.91 -7.59 -14.03
N ALA A 521 20.25 -8.75 -14.59
CA ALA A 521 21.51 -9.44 -14.29
C ALA A 521 22.74 -8.59 -14.63
N ARG A 522 22.74 -7.92 -15.78
CA ARG A 522 23.82 -7.00 -16.17
C ARG A 522 23.95 -5.81 -15.22
N ALA A 523 22.83 -5.23 -14.78
CA ALA A 523 22.83 -4.12 -13.83
C ALA A 523 23.43 -4.52 -12.46
N VAL A 524 23.13 -5.74 -11.99
CA VAL A 524 23.71 -6.28 -10.74
C VAL A 524 25.22 -6.53 -10.89
N MET A 525 25.63 -7.19 -11.98
CA MET A 525 27.06 -7.45 -12.24
C MET A 525 27.89 -6.17 -12.36
N GLN A 526 27.34 -5.12 -12.96
CA GLN A 526 28.01 -3.82 -13.06
C GLN A 526 28.17 -3.12 -11.70
N ARG A 527 27.26 -3.34 -10.73
CA ARG A 527 27.42 -2.83 -9.37
C ARG A 527 28.53 -3.55 -8.61
N ILE A 528 28.59 -4.88 -8.72
CA ILE A 528 29.63 -5.68 -8.06
C ILE A 528 31.02 -5.30 -8.59
N LYS A 529 31.15 -5.03 -9.90
CA LYS A 529 32.40 -4.55 -10.51
C LYS A 529 32.78 -3.10 -10.17
N LYS A 530 31.85 -2.26 -9.69
CA LYS A 530 32.13 -0.88 -9.25
C LYS A 530 32.36 -0.75 -7.74
N SER A 531 32.04 -1.79 -6.98
CA SER A 531 32.27 -1.88 -5.53
C SER A 531 33.56 -2.63 -5.18
N LYS A 532 34.21 -3.22 -6.17
CA LYS A 532 35.62 -3.61 -6.16
C LYS A 532 36.38 -2.53 -6.89
#